data_AF-A0A5C5TEY0-F1
#
_entry.id   AF-A0A5C5TEY0-F1
#
_cell.length_a   1.000
_cell.length_b   1.000
_cell.length_c   1.000
_cell.angle_alpha   90.00
_cell.angle_beta   90.00
_cell.angle_gamma   90.00
#
_symmetry.space_group_name_H-M   'P 1'
#
loop_
_entity.id
_entity.type
_entity.pdbx_description
1 polymer ?
#
loop_
_entity_poly.entity_id
_entity_poly.type
_entity_poly.pdbx_seq_one_letter_code
_entity_poly.pdbx_strand_id
1 'polypeptide(L)'
;MKLNKQTKTNLRLLWIMFEVAVVIFALVDLSKKNPSHIEVMAPVGTVIKKEQQGQKHTVTIKGYGKFLVTKEEYEQIELGDKVLRFLVERGQ
;
A
#
# COMPACT_ATOMS: atom_id res chain seq x y z
N MET A 1 25.28 -29.19 -33.73
CA MET A 1 24.56 -27.99 -34.18
C MET A 1 25.21 -26.76 -33.54
N LYS A 2 26.01 -25.98 -34.28
CA LYS A 2 26.71 -24.81 -33.71
C LYS A 2 25.71 -23.66 -33.58
N LEU A 3 25.41 -23.23 -32.35
CA LEU A 3 24.58 -22.03 -32.14
C LEU A 3 25.30 -20.80 -32.71
N ASN A 4 24.58 -20.05 -33.55
CA ASN A 4 24.99 -18.77 -34.11
C ASN A 4 25.39 -17.78 -32.99
N LYS A 5 26.45 -16.99 -33.22
CA LYS A 5 26.91 -15.94 -32.30
C LYS A 5 25.77 -14.97 -31.92
N GLN A 6 24.87 -14.68 -32.85
CA GLN A 6 23.70 -13.84 -32.63
C GLN A 6 22.63 -14.55 -31.76
N THR A 7 22.36 -15.83 -31.96
CA THR A 7 21.43 -16.55 -31.06
C THR A 7 21.97 -16.67 -29.63
N LYS A 8 23.30 -16.72 -29.46
CA LYS A 8 23.94 -16.69 -28.13
C LYS A 8 23.83 -15.31 -27.44
N THR A 9 23.89 -14.22 -28.21
CA THR A 9 23.70 -12.84 -27.69
C THR A 9 22.23 -12.58 -27.33
N ASN A 10 21.29 -13.00 -28.17
CA ASN A 10 19.85 -12.88 -27.88
C ASN A 10 19.44 -13.66 -26.63
N LEU A 11 20.00 -14.86 -26.42
CA LEU A 11 19.73 -15.65 -25.22
C LEU A 11 20.29 -15.00 -23.95
N ARG A 12 21.45 -14.33 -24.05
CA ARG A 12 22.01 -13.54 -22.94
C ARG A 12 21.16 -12.32 -22.61
N LEU A 13 20.65 -11.62 -23.63
CA LEU A 13 19.75 -10.48 -23.44
C LEU A 13 18.44 -10.91 -22.77
N LEU A 14 17.85 -12.03 -23.20
CA LEU A 14 16.65 -12.58 -22.58
C LEU A 14 16.86 -12.87 -21.09
N TRP A 15 18.02 -13.42 -20.71
CA TRP A 15 18.35 -13.68 -19.31
C TRP A 15 18.48 -12.39 -18.49
N ILE A 16 19.15 -11.37 -19.03
CA ILE A 16 19.29 -10.07 -18.35
C ILE A 16 17.92 -9.41 -18.16
N MET A 17 17.04 -9.47 -19.15
CA MET A 17 15.68 -8.94 -19.04
C MET A 17 14.87 -9.64 -17.93
N PHE A 18 15.10 -10.93 -17.72
CA PHE A 18 14.47 -11.68 -16.63
C PHE A 18 14.99 -11.22 -15.25
N GLU A 19 16.30 -11.06 -15.09
CA GLU A 19 16.90 -10.54 -13.85
C GLU A 19 16.38 -9.12 -13.52
N VAL A 20 16.28 -8.25 -14.54
CA VAL A 20 15.73 -6.90 -14.38
C VAL A 20 14.26 -6.94 -13.95
N ALA A 21 13.47 -7.85 -14.51
CA ALA A 21 12.06 -8.02 -14.12
C ALA A 21 11.92 -8.49 -12.66
N VAL A 22 12.78 -9.40 -12.18
CA VAL A 22 12.81 -9.86 -10.78
C VAL A 22 13.13 -8.69 -9.83
N VAL A 23 14.08 -7.83 -10.18
CA VAL A 23 14.43 -6.64 -9.37
C VAL A 23 13.28 -5.64 -9.30
N ILE A 24 12.62 -5.35 -10.42
CA ILE A 24 11.48 -4.42 -10.46
C ILE A 24 10.32 -4.94 -9.60
N PHE A 25 10.01 -6.23 -9.67
CA PHE A 25 8.95 -6.85 -8.87
C PHE A 25 9.21 -6.70 -7.37
N ALA A 26 10.43 -6.98 -6.91
CA ALA A 26 10.82 -6.83 -5.51
C ALA A 26 10.71 -5.38 -5.01
N LEU A 27 11.02 -4.39 -5.85
CA LEU A 27 10.88 -2.96 -5.50
C LEU A 27 9.42 -2.54 -5.32
N VAL A 28 8.51 -3.07 -6.15
CA VAL A 28 7.05 -2.83 -6.01
C VAL A 28 6.52 -3.41 -4.71
N ASP A 29 6.96 -4.61 -4.32
CA ASP A 29 6.57 -5.25 -3.06
C ASP A 29 7.01 -4.44 -1.83
N LEU A 30 8.22 -3.88 -1.87
CA LEU A 30 8.75 -3.03 -0.79
C LEU A 30 8.02 -1.68 -0.67
N SER A 31 7.52 -1.13 -1.77
CA SER A 31 6.71 0.09 -1.75
C SER A 31 5.39 -0.11 -0.97
N LYS A 32 4.81 -1.32 -1.01
CA LYS A 32 3.55 -1.64 -0.33
C LYS A 32 3.69 -1.87 1.19
N LYS A 33 4.88 -2.26 1.64
CA LYS A 33 5.13 -2.73 3.02
C LYS A 33 5.57 -1.63 3.99
N ASN A 34 5.81 -0.40 3.52
CA ASN A 34 6.17 0.72 4.37
C ASN A 34 4.92 1.55 4.73
N PRO A 35 4.30 1.36 5.91
CA PRO A 35 3.38 2.35 6.42
C PRO A 35 4.13 3.68 6.59
N SER A 36 3.63 4.71 5.92
CA SER A 36 4.12 6.08 5.98
C SER A 36 4.34 6.53 7.43
N HIS A 37 5.47 7.19 7.67
CA HIS A 37 6.02 7.68 8.95
C HIS A 37 5.08 8.46 9.91
N ILE A 38 3.81 8.66 9.58
CA ILE A 38 2.81 9.39 10.39
C ILE A 38 2.34 8.55 11.59
N GLU A 39 2.53 7.22 11.56
CA GLU A 39 2.11 6.33 12.66
C GLU A 39 2.85 6.59 13.98
N VAL A 40 4.11 7.03 13.96
CA VAL A 40 4.93 7.07 15.18
C VAL A 40 4.59 8.25 16.10
N MET A 41 4.16 9.38 15.54
CA MET A 41 4.02 10.65 16.30
C MET A 41 2.57 11.10 16.54
N ALA A 42 1.58 10.43 15.92
CA ALA A 42 0.17 10.78 16.12
C ALA A 42 -0.38 10.29 17.48
N PRO A 43 -1.25 11.04 18.16
CA PRO A 43 -1.92 10.57 19.37
C PRO A 43 -2.89 9.41 19.07
N VAL A 44 -3.25 8.64 20.12
CA VAL A 44 -4.26 7.57 20.02
C VAL A 44 -5.60 8.18 19.58
N GLY A 45 -6.25 7.56 18.60
CA GLY A 45 -7.48 8.10 18.01
C GLY A 45 -7.25 9.10 16.87
N THR A 46 -6.05 9.14 16.27
CA THR A 46 -5.81 9.89 15.03
C THR A 46 -5.91 8.98 13.81
N VAL A 47 -6.47 9.53 12.73
CA VAL A 47 -6.54 8.88 11.42
C VAL A 47 -5.16 8.90 10.77
N ILE A 48 -4.53 7.72 10.66
CA ILE A 48 -3.15 7.56 10.16
C ILE A 48 -3.08 7.08 8.72
N LYS A 49 -4.13 6.41 8.23
CA LYS A 49 -4.15 5.89 6.86
C LYS A 49 -5.57 5.87 6.31
N LYS A 50 -5.67 6.13 5.03
CA LYS A 50 -6.87 6.00 4.23
C LYS A 50 -6.57 5.11 3.04
N GLU A 51 -7.44 4.16 2.77
CA GLU A 51 -7.28 3.21 1.67
C GLU A 51 -8.63 2.99 1.00
N GLN A 52 -8.68 3.27 -0.30
CA GLN A 52 -9.82 2.98 -1.17
C GLN A 52 -9.46 1.77 -2.04
N GLN A 53 -10.19 0.68 -1.88
CA GLN A 53 -10.09 -0.49 -2.74
C GLN A 53 -11.43 -0.74 -3.44
N GLY A 54 -11.50 -0.32 -4.71
CA GLY A 54 -12.71 -0.42 -5.53
C GLY A 54 -13.86 0.39 -4.93
N GLN A 55 -14.90 -0.29 -4.45
CA GLN A 55 -16.08 0.31 -3.81
C GLN A 55 -15.97 0.43 -2.28
N LYS A 56 -14.95 -0.19 -1.67
CA LYS A 56 -14.77 -0.20 -0.22
C LYS A 56 -13.82 0.93 0.20
N HIS A 57 -14.28 1.77 1.11
CA HIS A 57 -13.49 2.84 1.69
C HIS A 57 -13.09 2.44 3.10
N THR A 58 -11.80 2.45 3.40
CA THR A 58 -11.29 2.05 4.71
C THR A 58 -10.38 3.11 5.31
N VAL A 59 -10.52 3.30 6.62
CA VAL A 59 -9.74 4.26 7.39
C VAL A 59 -9.05 3.49 8.51
N THR A 60 -7.76 3.73 8.71
CA THR A 60 -6.98 3.15 9.81
C THR A 60 -6.74 4.21 10.86
N ILE A 61 -7.12 3.88 12.08
CA ILE A 61 -7.01 4.73 13.26
C ILE A 61 -5.95 4.14 14.19
N LYS A 62 -5.03 4.98 14.65
CA LYS A 62 -4.02 4.57 15.62
C LYS A 62 -4.67 4.19 16.96
N GLY A 63 -4.47 2.94 17.39
CA GLY A 63 -5.00 2.38 18.63
C GLY A 63 -6.37 1.70 18.53
N TYR A 64 -7.12 1.91 17.44
CA TYR A 64 -8.44 1.29 17.24
C TYR A 64 -8.47 0.31 16.06
N GLY A 65 -7.54 0.42 15.10
CA GLY A 65 -7.45 -0.50 13.97
C GLY A 65 -8.09 0.04 12.68
N LYS A 66 -8.55 -0.86 11.80
CA LYS A 66 -9.06 -0.54 10.46
C LYS A 66 -10.59 -0.60 10.44
N PHE A 67 -11.21 0.45 9.94
CA PHE A 67 -12.67 0.60 9.86
C PHE A 67 -13.11 0.71 8.41
N LEU A 68 -14.22 0.06 8.09
CA LEU A 68 -14.92 0.23 6.82
C LEU A 68 -15.90 1.40 6.98
N VAL A 69 -15.80 2.38 6.10
CA VAL A 69 -16.63 3.60 6.10
C VAL A 69 -17.37 3.72 4.77
N THR A 70 -18.43 4.51 4.74
CA THR A 70 -19.08 4.85 3.46
C THR A 70 -18.23 5.85 2.68
N LYS A 71 -18.58 6.09 1.41
CA LYS A 71 -17.87 7.04 0.56
C LYS A 71 -17.96 8.47 1.13
N GLU A 72 -19.15 8.83 1.61
CA GLU A 72 -19.43 10.16 2.16
C GLU A 72 -18.61 10.42 3.42
N GLU A 73 -18.56 9.44 4.34
CA GLU A 73 -17.72 9.50 5.55
C GLU A 73 -16.23 9.55 5.20
N TYR A 74 -15.81 8.78 4.18
CA TYR A 74 -14.43 8.79 3.71
C TYR A 74 -14.00 10.14 3.15
N GLU A 75 -14.89 10.86 2.46
CA GLU A 75 -14.59 12.20 1.94
C GLU A 75 -14.56 13.27 3.04
N GLN A 76 -15.34 13.09 4.11
CA GLN A 76 -15.40 14.05 5.24
C GLN A 76 -14.23 13.95 6.22
N ILE A 77 -13.67 12.76 6.40
CA ILE A 77 -12.54 12.55 7.32
C ILE A 77 -11.27 13.15 6.67
N GLU A 78 -10.31 13.69 7.40
CA GLU A 78 -8.98 14.00 6.84
C GLU A 78 -7.87 13.15 7.49
N LEU A 79 -6.70 13.05 6.84
CA LEU A 79 -5.54 12.41 7.45
C LEU A 79 -5.00 13.34 8.55
N GLY A 80 -4.81 12.81 9.76
CA GLY A 80 -4.41 13.60 10.92
C GLY A 80 -5.57 14.11 11.78
N ASP A 81 -6.82 13.94 11.34
CA ASP A 81 -7.98 14.29 12.16
C ASP A 81 -8.07 13.40 13.42
N LYS A 82 -8.53 14.02 14.51
CA LYS A 82 -8.98 13.28 15.69
C LYS A 82 -10.30 12.60 15.37
N VAL A 83 -10.35 11.30 15.58
CA VAL A 83 -11.50 10.46 15.30
C VAL A 83 -12.75 11.00 15.95
N LEU A 84 -13.77 11.22 15.10
CA LEU A 84 -15.11 11.53 15.54
C LEU A 84 -15.65 10.37 16.39
N ARG A 85 -16.22 10.69 17.57
CA ARG A 85 -16.72 9.73 18.56
C ARG A 85 -17.60 8.61 17.99
N PHE A 86 -18.28 8.85 16.86
CA PHE A 86 -19.18 7.88 16.23
C PHE A 86 -18.48 6.60 15.71
N LEU A 87 -17.19 6.65 15.37
CA LEU A 87 -16.45 5.44 14.95
C LEU A 87 -16.03 4.58 16.15
N VAL A 88 -15.89 5.19 17.34
CA VAL A 88 -15.52 4.49 18.58
C VAL A 88 -16.73 3.75 19.16
N GLU A 89 -17.93 4.32 19.05
CA GLU A 89 -19.17 3.69 19.55
C GLU A 89 -19.59 2.42 18.79
N ARG A 90 -19.14 2.24 17.54
CA ARG A 90 -19.46 1.04 16.74
C ARG A 90 -18.50 -0.13 16.96
N GLY A 91 -17.46 0.06 17.77
CA GLY A 91 -16.40 -0.91 18.03
C GLY A 91 -16.44 -1.58 19.41
N GLN A 92 -17.54 -1.46 20.16
CA GLN A 92 -17.77 -2.21 21.41
C GLN A 92 -18.72 -3.39 21.20
#